data_AF-A0A846H2K8-F1
#
_entry.id   AF-A0A846H2K8-F1
#
_cell.length_a   1.000
_cell.length_b   1.000
_cell.length_c   1.000
_cell.angle_alpha   90.00
_cell.angle_beta   90.00
_cell.angle_gamma   90.00
#
_symmetry.space_group_name_H-M   'P 1'
#
loop_
_entity.id
_entity.type
_entity.pdbx_description
1 polymer ?
#
loop_
_entity_poly.entity_id
_entity_poly.type
_entity_poly.pdbx_seq_one_letter_code
_entity_poly.pdbx_strand_id
1 'polypeptide(L)' 'MYLTPTEAQKRYGYNPKTLARWADAGKIQCIRSPGGHRRYLAS' A
#
# COMPACT_ATOMS: atom_id res chain seq x y z
N MET A 1 -4.16 11.41 -0.34
CA MET A 1 -5.18 10.47 -0.87
C MET A 1 -4.65 9.05 -0.69
N TYR A 2 -5.49 8.08 -0.33
CA TYR A 2 -5.04 6.70 -0.07
C TYR A 2 -5.41 5.74 -1.21
N LEU A 3 -4.49 4.86 -1.57
CA LEU A 3 -4.65 3.87 -2.64
C LEU A 3 -4.85 2.48 -2.06
N THR A 4 -5.73 1.70 -2.68
CA THR A 4 -5.79 0.25 -2.48
C THR A 4 -4.50 -0.42 -3.01
N PRO A 5 -4.21 -1.66 -2.59
CA PRO A 5 -3.06 -2.39 -3.13
C PRO A 5 -3.11 -2.52 -4.66
N THR A 6 -4.30 -2.70 -5.23
CA THR A 6 -4.51 -2.80 -6.68
C THR A 6 -4.27 -1.47 -7.39
N GLU A 7 -4.73 -0.35 -6.83
CA GLU A 7 -4.47 0.97 -7.41
C GLU A 7 -3.00 1.34 -7.31
N ALA A 8 -2.35 1.03 -6.19
CA ALA A 8 -0.91 1.25 -6.03
C ALA A 8 -0.11 0.38 -7.01
N GLN A 9 -0.52 -0.86 -7.26
CA GLN A 9 0.05 -1.70 -8.31
C GLN A 9 -0.12 -1.08 -9.69
N LYS A 10 -1.33 -0.64 -10.05
CA LYS A 10 -1.60 -0.02 -11.35
C LYS A 10 -0.81 1.28 -11.56
N ARG A 11 -0.60 2.05 -10.48
CA ARG A 11 0.09 3.34 -10.52
C ARG A 11 1.62 3.19 -10.55
N TYR A 12 2.18 2.30 -9.72
CA TYR A 12 3.62 2.19 -9.51
C TYR A 12 4.25 0.92 -10.10
N GLY A 13 3.46 -0.01 -10.62
CA GLY A 13 3.92 -1.26 -11.24
C GLY A 13 4.39 -2.34 -10.27
N TYR A 14 4.44 -2.06 -8.95
CA TYR A 14 4.88 -3.03 -7.96
C TYR A 14 3.76 -3.98 -7.53
N ASN A 15 4.11 -5.26 -7.31
CA ASN A 15 3.17 -6.25 -6.79
C ASN A 15 2.67 -5.85 -5.37
N PRO A 16 1.38 -6.03 -5.05
CA PRO A 16 0.82 -5.81 -3.71
C PRO A 16 1.62 -6.44 -2.57
N LYS A 17 2.21 -7.63 -2.78
CA LYS A 17 3.04 -8.31 -1.78
C LYS A 17 4.37 -7.56 -1.52
N THR A 18 4.94 -6.95 -2.55
CA THR A 18 6.14 -6.11 -2.43
C THR A 18 5.81 -4.84 -1.66
N LEU A 19 4.69 -4.20 -1.99
CA LEU A 19 4.19 -3.03 -1.26
C LEU A 19 3.95 -3.37 0.21
N ALA A 20 3.33 -4.52 0.48
CA ALA A 20 3.11 -4.99 1.85
C ALA A 20 4.43 -5.16 2.61
N ARG A 21 5.42 -5.84 2.00
CA ARG A 21 6.74 -6.03 2.60
C ARG A 21 7.44 -4.70 2.89
N TRP A 22 7.33 -3.71 2.00
CA TRP A 22 7.90 -2.38 2.23
C TRP A 22 7.19 -1.61 3.33
N ALA A 23 5.87 -1.73 3.43
CA ALA A 23 5.11 -1.12 4.53
C ALA A 23 5.48 -1.75 5.88
N ASP A 24 5.63 -3.08 5.95
CA ASP A 24 6.06 -3.77 7.16
C ASP A 24 7.51 -3.42 7.54
N ALA A 25 8.37 -3.15 6.54
CA ALA A 25 9.72 -2.64 6.74
C ALA A 25 9.79 -1.12 7.01
N GLY A 26 8.65 -0.42 7.08
CA GLY A 26 8.58 1.03 7.32
C GLY A 26 9.06 1.92 6.16
N LYS A 27 9.27 1.35 4.97
CA LYS A 27 9.78 2.08 3.79
C LYS A 27 8.72 2.92 3.09
N ILE A 28 7.44 2.53 3.22
CA ILE A 28 6.31 3.27 2.65
C ILE A 28 5.23 3.44 3.70
N GLN A 29 4.55 4.58 3.68
CA GLN A 29 3.46 4.86 4.60
C GLN A 29 2.18 4.15 4.16
N CYS A 30 1.54 3.47 5.10
CA CYS A 30 0.24 2.87 4.89
C CYS A 30 -0.62 2.99 6.16
N ILE A 31 -1.93 3.05 5.98
CA ILE A 31 -2.91 2.91 7.05
C ILE A 31 -3.68 1.60 6.87
N ARG A 32 -4.30 1.12 7.94
CA ARG A 32 -5.24 0.00 7.88
C ARG A 32 -6.66 0.54 7.94
N SER A 33 -7.53 0.04 7.06
CA SER A 33 -8.97 0.28 7.18
C SER A 33 -9.53 -0.44 8.42
N PRO A 34 -10.75 -0.10 8.88
CA PRO A 34 -11.40 -0.84 9.97
C PRO A 34 -11.51 -2.35 9.72
N GLY A 35 -11.63 -2.77 8.45
CA GLY A 35 -11.60 -4.19 8.04
C GLY A 35 -10.22 -4.81 7.89
N GLY A 36 -9.14 -4.12 8.30
CA GLY A 36 -7.77 -4.63 8.27
C GLY A 36 -7.06 -4.54 6.91
N HIS A 37 -7.71 -4.02 5.87
CA HIS A 37 -7.08 -3.86 4.56
C HIS A 37 -6.08 -2.70 4.57
N ARG A 38 -4.91 -2.92 3.95
CA ARG A 38 -3.90 -1.87 3.80
C ARG A 38 -4.30 -0.85 2.76
N ARG A 39 -4.04 0.42 3.06
CA ARG A 39 -4.27 1.58 2.21
C ARG A 39 -2.99 2.40 2.18
N TYR A 40 -2.39 2.54 1.01
CA TYR A 40 -1.08 3.17 0.84
C TYR A 40 -1.22 4.67 0.61
N LEU A 41 -0.35 5.47 1.22
CA LEU A 41 -0.33 6.90 0.96
C LEU A 41 0.18 7.15 -0.47
N ALA A 42 -0.63 7.82 -1.29
CA ALA A 42 -0.12 8.39 -2.52
C ALA A 42 0.72 9.62 -2.16
N SER A 43 2.03 9.50 -2.34
CA SER A 43 2.92 10.67 -2.42
C SER A 43 2.87 11.28 -3.81
#